data_AF-Q6ZZI2-F1
#
_entry.id   AF-Q6ZZI2-F1
#
_cell.length_a   1.000
_cell.length_b   1.000
_cell.length_c   1.000
_cell.angle_alpha   90.00
_cell.angle_beta   90.00
_cell.angle_gamma   90.00
#
_symmetry.space_group_name_H-M   'P 1'
#
loop_
_entity.id
_entity.type
_entity.pdbx_description
1 polymer ?
#
loop_
_entity_poly.entity_id
_entity_poly.type
_entity_poly.pdbx_seq_one_letter_code
_entity_poly.pdbx_strand_id
1 'polypeptide(L)'
;MMMDPETVRIALGLEERTAAWLTELDELGPPAEPVRLPRGEEARDLLRRLEVPELDAEEIVAAAPDPDRDPALWWLLERTHHAIVRHMGDHRAKPRGGPPLPYEGGAAARYFHVYVFLATVPAVRRFHAERGIPDEVGWETLSRLGELVAIHRRKYGQGGMNMQWWTTYHLRGILYRLGRLQFSLATGKDGTPHLGLHVPEWGGPLLPKAYDESLHRARPFFDRHFPEHGARVAWGSSWMLDPQLEEYLTEDSNIIQLARFWTLTDSAPEPGNADGDSSILEFVFRYNGQPLDELPQRSSLERAVIAHLKAGRHWHMRTGFVKLP
;
A
#
# COMPACT_ATOMS: atom_id res chain seq x y z
N MET A 1 -32.35 9.95 8.37
CA MET A 1 -32.95 8.75 7.74
C MET A 1 -31.80 7.77 7.55
N MET A 2 -31.85 6.53 8.08
CA MET A 2 -30.76 5.57 7.81
C MET A 2 -30.74 5.28 6.31
N MET A 3 -29.60 5.53 5.66
CA MET A 3 -29.41 5.19 4.25
C MET A 3 -29.20 3.69 4.12
N ASP A 4 -29.88 3.06 3.16
CA ASP A 4 -29.65 1.68 2.80
C ASP A 4 -28.47 1.55 1.80
N PRO A 5 -27.87 0.36 1.68
CA PRO A 5 -26.71 0.11 0.82
C PRO A 5 -26.92 0.43 -0.66
N GLU A 6 -28.14 0.22 -1.17
CA GLU A 6 -28.43 0.42 -2.58
C GLU A 6 -28.55 1.90 -2.91
N THR A 7 -29.17 2.69 -2.01
CA THR A 7 -29.16 4.16 -2.12
C THR A 7 -27.73 4.70 -2.11
N VAL A 8 -26.84 4.18 -1.24
CA VAL A 8 -25.42 4.58 -1.21
C VAL A 8 -24.72 4.20 -2.51
N ARG A 9 -24.91 2.97 -3.00
CA ARG A 9 -24.30 2.48 -4.23
C ARG A 9 -24.65 3.37 -5.42
N ILE A 10 -25.92 3.67 -5.60
CA ILE A 10 -26.44 4.50 -6.70
C ILE A 10 -25.94 5.94 -6.55
N ALA A 11 -26.04 6.53 -5.35
CA ALA A 11 -25.62 7.91 -5.11
C ALA A 11 -24.13 8.14 -5.37
N LEU A 12 -23.28 7.15 -5.06
CA LEU A 12 -21.84 7.21 -5.30
C LEU A 12 -21.41 6.67 -6.68
N GLY A 13 -22.36 6.26 -7.53
CA GLY A 13 -22.07 5.73 -8.87
C GLY A 13 -21.26 4.42 -8.87
N LEU A 14 -21.36 3.62 -7.82
CA LEU A 14 -20.60 2.38 -7.68
C LEU A 14 -21.21 1.25 -8.53
N GLU A 15 -20.33 0.46 -9.15
CA GLU A 15 -20.72 -0.70 -9.96
C GLU A 15 -21.49 -1.76 -9.15
N GLU A 16 -22.37 -2.53 -9.78
CA GLU A 16 -23.19 -3.56 -9.11
C GLU A 16 -22.36 -4.61 -8.36
N ARG A 17 -21.14 -4.92 -8.84
CA ARG A 17 -20.23 -5.85 -8.15
C ARG A 17 -19.87 -5.43 -6.72
N THR A 18 -20.07 -4.16 -6.34
CA THR A 18 -19.80 -3.69 -4.97
C THR A 18 -20.96 -3.93 -4.01
N ALA A 19 -22.14 -4.37 -4.49
CA ALA A 19 -23.33 -4.53 -3.65
C ALA A 19 -23.08 -5.44 -2.44
N ALA A 20 -22.42 -6.60 -2.65
CA ALA A 20 -22.11 -7.53 -1.56
C ALA A 20 -21.22 -6.92 -0.48
N TRP A 21 -20.27 -6.05 -0.86
CA TRP A 21 -19.43 -5.32 0.09
C TRP A 21 -20.25 -4.29 0.89
N LEU A 22 -21.14 -3.55 0.23
CA LEU A 22 -21.98 -2.56 0.89
C LEU A 22 -22.99 -3.21 1.84
N THR A 23 -23.54 -4.38 1.49
CA THR A 23 -24.38 -5.17 2.42
C THR A 23 -23.59 -5.60 3.66
N GLU A 24 -22.37 -6.11 3.50
CA GLU A 24 -21.53 -6.47 4.65
C GLU A 24 -21.20 -5.25 5.54
N LEU A 25 -20.97 -4.09 4.93
CA LEU A 25 -20.75 -2.83 5.66
C LEU A 25 -22.00 -2.37 6.42
N ASP A 26 -23.18 -2.61 5.87
CA ASP A 26 -24.45 -2.27 6.51
C ASP A 26 -24.70 -3.14 7.74
N GLU A 27 -24.53 -4.46 7.60
CA GLU A 27 -24.62 -5.43 8.68
C GLU A 27 -23.61 -5.13 9.80
N LEU A 28 -22.40 -4.69 9.43
CA LEU A 28 -21.38 -4.28 10.37
C LEU A 28 -21.77 -3.00 11.14
N GLY A 29 -22.47 -2.07 10.49
CA GLY A 29 -22.91 -0.82 11.08
C GLY A 29 -21.78 0.18 11.37
N PRO A 30 -22.13 1.34 11.97
CA PRO A 30 -21.15 2.36 12.35
C PRO A 30 -20.21 1.86 13.47
N PRO A 31 -19.00 2.42 13.58
CA PRO A 31 -18.07 2.08 14.65
C PRO A 31 -18.60 2.54 16.02
N ALA A 32 -18.16 1.86 17.09
CA ALA A 32 -18.49 2.25 18.46
C ALA A 32 -17.90 3.61 18.85
N GLU A 33 -16.68 3.92 18.37
CA GLU A 33 -16.08 5.26 18.45
C GLU A 33 -16.44 6.03 17.17
N PRO A 34 -17.24 7.11 17.24
CA PRO A 34 -17.67 7.83 16.05
C PRO A 34 -16.50 8.36 15.23
N VAL A 35 -16.63 8.32 13.90
CA VAL A 35 -15.59 8.85 13.02
C VAL A 35 -15.44 10.35 13.23
N ARG A 36 -14.19 10.78 13.47
CA ARG A 36 -13.78 12.19 13.51
C ARG A 36 -12.68 12.43 12.50
N LEU A 37 -12.95 13.27 11.51
CA LEU A 37 -11.90 13.82 10.66
C LEU A 37 -11.28 15.05 11.33
N PRO A 38 -9.94 15.15 11.40
CA PRO A 38 -9.31 16.42 11.73
C PRO A 38 -9.68 17.47 10.68
N ARG A 39 -9.75 18.75 11.07
CA ARG A 39 -10.13 19.87 10.18
C ARG A 39 -9.11 21.00 10.34
N GLY A 40 -9.06 21.92 9.38
CA GLY A 40 -8.20 23.12 9.44
C GLY A 40 -6.73 22.77 9.71
N GLU A 41 -6.09 23.53 10.61
CA GLU A 41 -4.67 23.35 10.94
C GLU A 41 -4.37 21.99 11.60
N GLU A 42 -5.30 21.41 12.36
CA GLU A 42 -5.11 20.05 12.92
C GLU A 42 -4.92 19.01 11.79
N ALA A 43 -5.70 19.14 10.71
CA ALA A 43 -5.56 18.27 9.55
C ALA A 43 -4.27 18.55 8.79
N ARG A 44 -3.88 19.84 8.62
CA ARG A 44 -2.61 20.22 7.96
C ARG A 44 -1.41 19.66 8.71
N ASP A 45 -1.39 19.76 10.03
CA ASP A 45 -0.31 19.23 10.85
C ASP A 45 -0.20 17.71 10.75
N LEU A 46 -1.33 17.00 10.77
CA LEU A 46 -1.33 15.55 10.60
C LEU A 46 -0.87 15.15 9.19
N LEU A 47 -1.39 15.78 8.14
CA LEU A 47 -1.00 15.51 6.75
C LEU A 47 0.48 15.76 6.51
N ARG A 48 1.02 16.84 7.08
CA ARG A 48 2.47 17.14 7.04
C ARG A 48 3.29 16.07 7.75
N ARG A 49 2.83 15.60 8.91
CA ARG A 49 3.48 14.49 9.64
C ARG A 49 3.44 13.17 8.88
N LEU A 50 2.43 12.98 8.02
CA LEU A 50 2.29 11.83 7.12
C LEU A 50 2.98 12.07 5.76
N GLU A 51 3.80 13.12 5.65
CA GLU A 51 4.58 13.51 4.48
C GLU A 51 3.74 13.73 3.20
N VAL A 52 2.46 14.10 3.36
CA VAL A 52 1.60 14.43 2.22
C VAL A 52 2.08 15.74 1.57
N PRO A 53 2.27 15.78 0.23
CA PRO A 53 2.67 17.01 -0.45
C PRO A 53 1.71 18.18 -0.17
N GLU A 54 2.24 19.40 0.02
CA GLU A 54 1.45 20.55 0.46
C GLU A 54 0.28 20.88 -0.49
N LEU A 55 0.47 20.76 -1.81
CA LEU A 55 -0.61 20.96 -2.79
C LEU A 55 -1.77 20.00 -2.53
N ASP A 56 -1.47 18.72 -2.32
CA ASP A 56 -2.48 17.70 -2.04
C ASP A 56 -3.10 17.90 -0.66
N ALA A 57 -2.30 18.25 0.35
CA ALA A 57 -2.79 18.51 1.70
C ALA A 57 -3.80 19.67 1.73
N GLU A 58 -3.56 20.73 0.94
CA GLU A 58 -4.51 21.83 0.77
C GLU A 58 -5.83 21.38 0.14
N GLU A 59 -5.76 20.61 -0.95
CA GLU A 59 -6.95 20.06 -1.60
C GLU A 59 -7.74 19.13 -0.65
N ILE A 60 -7.05 18.26 0.10
CA ILE A 60 -7.65 17.32 1.07
C ILE A 60 -8.39 18.08 2.18
N VAL A 61 -7.77 19.10 2.77
CA VAL A 61 -8.40 19.87 3.86
C VAL A 61 -9.60 20.66 3.33
N ALA A 62 -9.48 21.27 2.15
CA ALA A 62 -10.56 22.04 1.55
C ALA A 62 -11.77 21.19 1.14
N ALA A 63 -11.54 19.93 0.74
CA ALA A 63 -12.58 19.03 0.25
C ALA A 63 -13.09 18.02 1.28
N ALA A 64 -12.75 18.19 2.56
CA ALA A 64 -13.13 17.24 3.60
C ALA A 64 -14.67 17.13 3.71
N PRO A 65 -15.24 15.91 3.60
CA PRO A 65 -16.68 15.70 3.46
C PRO A 65 -17.43 16.07 4.74
N ASP A 66 -18.74 16.20 4.66
CA ASP A 66 -19.62 16.60 5.75
C ASP A 66 -20.82 15.65 5.86
N PRO A 67 -21.23 15.25 7.07
CA PRO A 67 -22.29 14.25 7.25
C PRO A 67 -23.65 14.68 6.67
N ASP A 68 -23.94 15.99 6.65
CA ASP A 68 -25.23 16.49 6.16
C ASP A 68 -25.19 16.75 4.65
N ARG A 69 -24.07 17.24 4.12
CA ARG A 69 -23.91 17.51 2.67
C ARG A 69 -23.54 16.28 1.85
N ASP A 70 -22.78 15.35 2.43
CA ASP A 70 -22.23 14.17 1.78
C ASP A 70 -22.69 12.86 2.46
N PRO A 71 -24.00 12.66 2.72
CA PRO A 71 -24.48 11.58 3.59
C PRO A 71 -24.13 10.17 3.10
N ALA A 72 -24.14 9.94 1.78
CA ALA A 72 -23.75 8.66 1.19
C ALA A 72 -22.26 8.36 1.39
N LEU A 73 -21.41 9.38 1.21
CA LEU A 73 -19.96 9.26 1.40
C LEU A 73 -19.63 9.08 2.88
N TRP A 74 -20.30 9.83 3.76
CA TRP A 74 -20.13 9.71 5.20
C TRP A 74 -20.53 8.32 5.72
N TRP A 75 -21.67 7.78 5.25
CA TRP A 75 -22.10 6.41 5.57
C TRP A 75 -21.01 5.39 5.23
N LEU A 76 -20.37 5.54 4.06
CA LEU A 76 -19.33 4.64 3.59
C LEU A 76 -18.02 4.85 4.35
N LEU A 77 -17.66 6.09 4.70
CA LEU A 77 -16.48 6.44 5.49
C LEU A 77 -16.52 5.76 6.86
N GLU A 78 -17.63 5.88 7.58
CA GLU A 78 -17.82 5.26 8.89
C GLU A 78 -17.64 3.74 8.86
N ARG A 79 -18.32 3.09 7.92
CA ARG A 79 -18.30 1.62 7.82
C ARG A 79 -17.00 1.08 7.26
N THR A 80 -16.36 1.79 6.34
CA THR A 80 -15.03 1.41 5.83
C THR A 80 -13.97 1.53 6.92
N HIS A 81 -13.99 2.60 7.72
CA HIS A 81 -13.17 2.71 8.92
C HIS A 81 -13.43 1.53 9.88
N HIS A 82 -14.69 1.26 10.19
CA HIS A 82 -15.09 0.15 11.08
C HIS A 82 -14.58 -1.21 10.58
N ALA A 83 -14.72 -1.47 9.28
CA ALA A 83 -14.27 -2.71 8.66
C ALA A 83 -12.75 -2.91 8.71
N ILE A 84 -11.97 -1.83 8.79
CA ILE A 84 -10.51 -1.89 8.99
C ILE A 84 -10.18 -2.14 10.46
N VAL A 85 -10.73 -1.33 11.39
CA VAL A 85 -10.35 -1.40 12.81
C VAL A 85 -10.82 -2.67 13.50
N ARG A 86 -11.90 -3.32 13.03
CA ARG A 86 -12.31 -4.64 13.54
C ARG A 86 -11.27 -5.75 13.28
N HIS A 87 -10.30 -5.50 12.40
CA HIS A 87 -9.20 -6.40 12.08
C HIS A 87 -7.84 -5.83 12.54
N MET A 88 -7.82 -4.94 13.53
CA MET A 88 -6.57 -4.44 14.13
C MET A 88 -5.70 -5.59 14.63
N GLY A 89 -4.43 -5.62 14.22
CA GLY A 89 -3.47 -6.69 14.53
C GLY A 89 -3.68 -8.01 13.77
N ASP A 90 -4.75 -8.15 12.99
CA ASP A 90 -5.09 -9.39 12.28
C ASP A 90 -4.53 -9.41 10.85
N HIS A 91 -3.43 -10.13 10.69
CA HIS A 91 -2.76 -10.35 9.40
C HIS A 91 -3.38 -11.49 8.56
N ARG A 92 -4.31 -12.27 9.12
CA ARG A 92 -5.01 -13.33 8.37
C ARG A 92 -6.21 -12.77 7.61
N ALA A 93 -6.78 -11.67 8.09
CA ALA A 93 -7.81 -10.94 7.37
C ALA A 93 -7.30 -10.40 6.02
N LYS A 94 -8.09 -10.63 4.96
CA LYS A 94 -7.80 -10.13 3.61
C LYS A 94 -7.73 -8.59 3.60
N PRO A 95 -6.86 -7.98 2.78
CA PRO A 95 -6.66 -6.53 2.74
C PRO A 95 -7.78 -5.80 1.97
N ARG A 96 -9.00 -5.82 2.51
CA ARG A 96 -10.18 -5.19 1.89
C ARG A 96 -10.35 -3.76 2.40
N GLY A 97 -9.90 -2.79 1.59
CA GLY A 97 -10.07 -1.35 1.85
C GLY A 97 -11.31 -0.72 1.21
N GLY A 98 -12.15 -1.50 0.54
CA GLY A 98 -13.27 -1.01 -0.27
C GLY A 98 -12.88 -0.55 -1.69
N PRO A 99 -13.88 -0.25 -2.55
CA PRO A 99 -13.65 0.17 -3.93
C PRO A 99 -13.12 1.62 -4.00
N PRO A 100 -12.42 2.01 -5.07
CA PRO A 100 -12.25 3.43 -5.39
C PRO A 100 -13.62 4.06 -5.71
N LEU A 101 -13.79 5.36 -5.43
CA LEU A 101 -14.99 6.09 -5.80
C LEU A 101 -14.84 6.75 -7.20
N PRO A 102 -15.90 6.79 -8.02
CA PRO A 102 -15.91 7.54 -9.28
C PRO A 102 -15.59 9.04 -9.08
N TYR A 103 -14.84 9.63 -10.00
CA TYR A 103 -14.30 10.99 -9.83
C TYR A 103 -15.29 12.10 -10.17
N GLU A 104 -16.45 11.75 -10.70
CA GLU A 104 -17.62 12.61 -10.84
C GLU A 104 -18.06 13.17 -9.48
N GLY A 105 -17.78 12.45 -8.38
CA GLY A 105 -17.97 12.93 -7.00
C GLY A 105 -16.94 13.96 -6.52
N GLY A 106 -16.07 14.45 -7.41
CA GLY A 106 -15.12 15.52 -7.14
C GLY A 106 -14.02 15.14 -6.15
N ALA A 107 -13.47 16.15 -5.47
CA ALA A 107 -12.32 15.98 -4.58
C ALA A 107 -12.61 15.08 -3.36
N ALA A 108 -13.82 15.14 -2.81
CA ALA A 108 -14.22 14.27 -1.70
C ALA A 108 -14.17 12.77 -2.10
N ALA A 109 -14.58 12.44 -3.33
CA ALA A 109 -14.47 11.10 -3.87
C ALA A 109 -13.02 10.69 -4.17
N ARG A 110 -12.24 11.56 -4.83
CA ARG A 110 -10.82 11.32 -5.15
C ARG A 110 -9.97 11.03 -3.90
N TYR A 111 -10.25 11.74 -2.81
CA TYR A 111 -9.53 11.62 -1.54
C TYR A 111 -10.26 10.77 -0.50
N PHE A 112 -11.32 10.03 -0.87
CA PHE A 112 -12.12 9.24 0.06
C PHE A 112 -11.26 8.37 0.99
N HIS A 113 -10.30 7.63 0.42
CA HIS A 113 -9.43 6.74 1.17
C HIS A 113 -8.34 7.46 1.99
N VAL A 114 -8.07 8.73 1.70
CA VAL A 114 -7.27 9.58 2.58
C VAL A 114 -8.07 9.90 3.84
N TYR A 115 -9.35 10.23 3.74
CA TYR A 115 -10.20 10.47 4.92
C TYR A 115 -10.36 9.21 5.77
N VAL A 116 -10.52 8.03 5.15
CA VAL A 116 -10.49 6.74 5.86
C VAL A 116 -9.17 6.58 6.62
N PHE A 117 -8.04 6.90 5.99
CA PHE A 117 -6.73 6.83 6.65
C PHE A 117 -6.67 7.78 7.85
N LEU A 118 -6.99 9.07 7.68
CA LEU A 118 -6.94 10.10 8.71
C LEU A 118 -7.84 9.75 9.92
N ALA A 119 -9.07 9.28 9.67
CA ALA A 119 -9.99 8.82 10.70
C ALA A 119 -9.45 7.60 11.48
N THR A 120 -8.60 6.80 10.86
CA THR A 120 -8.08 5.54 11.43
C THR A 120 -6.73 5.72 12.13
N VAL A 121 -6.03 6.84 11.92
CA VAL A 121 -4.75 7.14 12.60
C VAL A 121 -4.84 6.99 14.12
N PRO A 122 -5.86 7.55 14.83
CA PRO A 122 -5.93 7.40 16.28
C PRO A 122 -5.98 5.93 16.74
N ALA A 123 -6.78 5.10 16.06
CA ALA A 123 -6.93 3.69 16.41
C ALA A 123 -5.62 2.90 16.26
N VAL A 124 -4.93 3.06 15.12
CA VAL A 124 -3.66 2.35 14.91
C VAL A 124 -2.53 2.89 15.78
N ARG A 125 -2.54 4.19 16.11
CA ARG A 125 -1.55 4.77 17.04
C ARG A 125 -1.74 4.26 18.47
N ARG A 126 -2.97 3.99 18.92
CA ARG A 126 -3.24 3.29 20.18
C ARG A 126 -2.72 1.85 20.14
N PHE A 127 -3.00 1.11 19.06
CA PHE A 127 -2.45 -0.24 18.90
C PHE A 127 -0.91 -0.27 18.92
N HIS A 128 -0.26 0.70 18.27
CA HIS A 128 1.20 0.86 18.35
C HIS A 128 1.66 1.05 19.80
N ALA A 129 0.98 1.90 20.59
CA ALA A 129 1.32 2.11 21.99
C ALA A 129 1.12 0.84 22.83
N GLU A 130 0.03 0.11 22.61
CA GLU A 130 -0.26 -1.18 23.28
C GLU A 130 0.80 -2.25 22.98
N ARG A 131 1.32 -2.26 21.75
CA ARG A 131 2.42 -3.14 21.33
C ARG A 131 3.81 -2.61 21.71
N GLY A 132 3.89 -1.44 22.33
CA GLY A 132 5.14 -0.79 22.71
C GLY A 132 6.00 -0.37 21.52
N ILE A 133 5.40 -0.12 20.35
CA ILE A 133 6.12 0.31 19.15
C ILE A 133 6.67 1.72 19.36
N PRO A 134 7.97 1.97 19.08
CA PRO A 134 8.52 3.33 19.15
C PRO A 134 7.74 4.30 18.24
N ASP A 135 7.51 5.51 18.73
CA ASP A 135 6.68 6.51 18.05
C ASP A 135 7.20 6.85 16.66
N GLU A 136 8.52 7.01 16.54
CA GLU A 136 9.21 7.27 15.28
C GLU A 136 8.99 6.15 14.26
N VAL A 137 8.96 4.88 14.67
CA VAL A 137 8.67 3.75 13.77
C VAL A 137 7.20 3.77 13.35
N GLY A 138 6.31 4.10 14.28
CA GLY A 138 4.88 4.27 13.98
C GLY A 138 4.64 5.37 12.94
N TRP A 139 5.25 6.55 13.11
CA TRP A 139 5.10 7.65 12.16
C TRP A 139 5.82 7.40 10.84
N GLU A 140 7.03 6.84 10.85
CA GLU A 140 7.77 6.46 9.64
C GLU A 140 6.95 5.43 8.82
N THR A 141 6.26 4.50 9.48
CA THR A 141 5.37 3.55 8.82
C THR A 141 4.17 4.26 8.16
N LEU A 142 3.53 5.20 8.87
CA LEU A 142 2.33 5.88 8.37
C LEU A 142 2.63 6.97 7.32
N SER A 143 3.87 7.48 7.25
CA SER A 143 4.34 8.41 6.20
C SER A 143 4.14 7.86 4.78
N ARG A 144 3.93 6.54 4.64
CA ARG A 144 3.57 5.90 3.39
C ARG A 144 2.38 6.58 2.69
N LEU A 145 1.46 7.19 3.44
CA LEU A 145 0.33 7.91 2.85
C LEU A 145 0.80 9.00 1.87
N GLY A 146 1.78 9.82 2.25
CA GLY A 146 2.30 10.88 1.41
C GLY A 146 2.86 10.39 0.09
N GLU A 147 3.63 9.29 0.12
CA GLU A 147 4.15 8.66 -1.09
C GLU A 147 3.00 8.20 -2.01
N LEU A 148 1.97 7.53 -1.47
CA LEU A 148 0.87 7.01 -2.27
C LEU A 148 0.01 8.14 -2.89
N VAL A 149 -0.16 9.25 -2.18
CA VAL A 149 -0.82 10.45 -2.71
C VAL A 149 0.00 11.07 -3.85
N ALA A 150 1.32 11.20 -3.67
CA ALA A 150 2.21 11.72 -4.71
C ALA A 150 2.24 10.81 -5.95
N ILE A 151 2.26 9.48 -5.75
CA ILE A 151 2.19 8.49 -6.82
C ILE A 151 0.92 8.67 -7.65
N HIS A 152 -0.22 8.85 -6.98
CA HIS A 152 -1.50 9.06 -7.65
C HIS A 152 -1.45 10.25 -8.60
N ARG A 153 -0.98 11.40 -8.11
CA ARG A 153 -0.87 12.61 -8.92
C ARG A 153 0.09 12.43 -10.09
N ARG A 154 1.24 11.79 -9.88
CA ARG A 154 2.19 11.47 -10.97
C ARG A 154 1.55 10.58 -12.03
N LYS A 155 0.75 9.60 -11.62
CA LYS A 155 0.14 8.60 -12.51
C LYS A 155 -1.04 9.14 -13.32
N TYR A 156 -1.89 9.94 -12.69
CA TYR A 156 -3.19 10.33 -13.26
C TYR A 156 -3.30 11.82 -13.62
N GLY A 157 -2.43 12.67 -13.07
CA GLY A 157 -2.39 14.11 -13.34
C GLY A 157 -3.15 14.99 -12.33
N GLN A 158 -3.92 14.39 -11.42
CA GLN A 158 -4.66 15.06 -10.35
C GLN A 158 -4.54 14.32 -9.02
N GLY A 159 -4.91 15.00 -7.93
CA GLY A 159 -4.83 14.44 -6.59
C GLY A 159 -5.79 13.28 -6.35
N GLY A 160 -5.38 12.35 -5.49
CA GLY A 160 -6.17 11.19 -5.07
C GLY A 160 -5.31 10.16 -4.33
N MET A 161 -5.91 9.07 -3.90
CA MET A 161 -5.19 7.89 -3.40
C MET A 161 -6.04 6.63 -3.61
N ASN A 162 -5.59 5.74 -4.49
CA ASN A 162 -6.32 4.53 -4.91
C ASN A 162 -5.62 3.21 -4.53
N MET A 163 -4.71 3.28 -3.56
CA MET A 163 -3.95 2.14 -3.02
C MET A 163 -4.47 1.70 -1.65
N GLN A 164 -5.78 1.87 -1.41
CA GLN A 164 -6.41 1.65 -0.11
C GLN A 164 -6.30 0.20 0.39
N TRP A 165 -6.24 -0.77 -0.52
CA TRP A 165 -6.01 -2.17 -0.18
C TRP A 165 -4.67 -2.33 0.54
N TRP A 166 -3.63 -1.63 0.08
CA TRP A 166 -2.29 -1.64 0.67
C TRP A 166 -2.24 -0.87 1.99
N THR A 167 -2.95 0.26 2.10
CA THR A 167 -2.97 1.01 3.36
C THR A 167 -3.68 0.25 4.49
N THR A 168 -4.52 -0.75 4.21
CA THR A 168 -5.08 -1.62 5.28
C THR A 168 -4.00 -2.32 6.11
N TYR A 169 -2.82 -2.62 5.54
CA TYR A 169 -1.72 -3.22 6.30
C TYR A 169 -1.17 -2.26 7.37
N HIS A 170 -1.04 -1.00 6.98
CA HIS A 170 -0.53 0.08 7.83
C HIS A 170 -1.56 0.36 8.92
N LEU A 171 -2.81 0.55 8.54
CA LEU A 171 -3.91 0.93 9.44
C LEU A 171 -4.35 -0.18 10.41
N ARG A 172 -3.97 -1.44 10.15
CA ARG A 172 -4.16 -2.55 11.09
C ARG A 172 -2.94 -2.80 11.97
N GLY A 173 -1.85 -2.05 11.82
CA GLY A 173 -0.62 -2.26 12.60
C GLY A 173 0.05 -3.61 12.33
N ILE A 174 -0.12 -4.16 11.12
CA ILE A 174 0.48 -5.45 10.73
C ILE A 174 1.66 -5.29 9.77
N LEU A 175 2.03 -4.06 9.43
CA LEU A 175 3.19 -3.72 8.61
C LEU A 175 3.94 -2.55 9.25
N TYR A 176 5.27 -2.65 9.27
CA TYR A 176 6.15 -1.64 9.83
C TYR A 176 7.31 -1.34 8.89
N ARG A 177 7.62 -0.06 8.73
CA ARG A 177 8.84 0.40 8.05
C ARG A 177 9.99 0.43 9.06
N LEU A 178 11.06 -0.31 8.77
CA LEU A 178 12.24 -0.43 9.64
C LEU A 178 13.48 0.08 8.90
N GLY A 179 13.50 1.37 8.56
CA GLY A 179 14.51 1.99 7.71
C GLY A 179 14.14 1.93 6.24
N ARG A 180 14.98 1.31 5.40
CA ARG A 180 14.74 1.27 3.95
C ARG A 180 13.65 0.27 3.54
N LEU A 181 13.45 -0.79 4.31
CA LEU A 181 12.46 -1.84 4.02
C LEU A 181 11.22 -1.75 4.91
N GLN A 182 10.14 -2.33 4.41
CA GLN A 182 8.93 -2.60 5.17
C GLN A 182 8.78 -4.11 5.39
N PHE A 183 8.27 -4.47 6.56
CA PHE A 183 8.00 -5.86 6.94
C PHE A 183 6.57 -6.00 7.44
N SER A 184 5.85 -7.02 6.97
CA SER A 184 4.49 -7.32 7.42
C SER A 184 4.41 -8.68 8.10
N LEU A 185 3.61 -8.78 9.15
CA LEU A 185 3.18 -10.07 9.70
C LEU A 185 2.47 -10.87 8.59
N ALA A 186 2.89 -12.12 8.38
CA ALA A 186 2.34 -12.98 7.35
C ALA A 186 2.49 -14.45 7.73
N THR A 187 1.66 -15.30 7.12
CA THR A 187 1.70 -16.75 7.31
C THR A 187 1.65 -17.44 5.95
N GLY A 188 2.42 -18.53 5.80
CA GLY A 188 2.32 -19.41 4.65
C GLY A 188 0.95 -20.08 4.56
N LYS A 189 0.68 -20.78 3.45
CA LYS A 189 -0.56 -21.56 3.31
C LYS A 189 -0.70 -22.66 4.37
N ASP A 190 0.42 -23.15 4.88
CA ASP A 190 0.55 -24.12 5.96
C ASP A 190 0.46 -23.50 7.37
N GLY A 191 0.29 -22.18 7.46
CA GLY A 191 0.26 -21.43 8.72
C GLY A 191 1.64 -21.03 9.25
N THR A 192 2.74 -21.42 8.60
CA THR A 192 4.10 -21.11 9.06
C THR A 192 4.35 -19.59 9.03
N PRO A 193 4.75 -18.97 10.15
CA PRO A 193 4.94 -17.52 10.22
C PRO A 193 6.18 -17.07 9.45
N HIS A 194 6.03 -15.98 8.72
CA HIS A 194 7.12 -15.28 8.05
C HIS A 194 6.88 -13.76 8.07
N LEU A 195 7.88 -12.99 7.64
CA LEU A 195 7.72 -11.56 7.38
C LEU A 195 7.59 -11.33 5.87
N GLY A 196 6.50 -10.70 5.42
CA GLY A 196 6.43 -10.20 4.05
C GLY A 196 7.35 -8.98 3.92
N LEU A 197 8.24 -8.96 2.94
CA LEU A 197 9.23 -7.90 2.73
C LEU A 197 8.82 -7.03 1.55
N HIS A 198 8.81 -5.70 1.76
CA HIS A 198 8.37 -4.72 0.77
C HIS A 198 9.35 -3.54 0.69
N VAL A 199 9.42 -2.89 -0.47
CA VAL A 199 10.34 -1.77 -0.74
C VAL A 199 9.51 -0.53 -1.08
N PRO A 200 9.43 0.49 -0.19
CA PRO A 200 8.80 1.76 -0.54
C PRO A 200 9.61 2.52 -1.62
N GLU A 201 8.97 3.36 -2.44
CA GLU A 201 9.67 4.16 -3.47
C GLU A 201 10.49 5.28 -2.82
N TRP A 202 9.94 5.98 -1.82
CA TRP A 202 10.65 7.01 -1.08
C TRP A 202 11.72 6.39 -0.17
N GLY A 203 12.77 7.17 0.10
CA GLY A 203 13.97 6.71 0.82
C GLY A 203 15.17 6.40 -0.08
N GLY A 204 15.08 6.73 -1.37
CA GLY A 204 16.21 6.66 -2.30
C GLY A 204 16.55 5.23 -2.78
N PRO A 205 17.72 5.06 -3.43
CA PRO A 205 18.16 3.76 -3.95
C PRO A 205 18.19 2.67 -2.86
N LEU A 206 17.94 1.42 -3.26
CA LEU A 206 18.01 0.26 -2.37
C LEU A 206 19.48 -0.15 -2.12
N LEU A 207 20.24 0.69 -1.44
CA LEU A 207 21.67 0.46 -1.19
C LEU A 207 21.89 -0.82 -0.37
N PRO A 208 22.93 -1.64 -0.66
CA PRO A 208 23.18 -2.88 0.08
C PRO A 208 23.25 -2.71 1.59
N LYS A 209 23.92 -1.66 2.06
CA LYS A 209 24.03 -1.35 3.50
C LYS A 209 22.67 -1.04 4.14
N ALA A 210 21.82 -0.26 3.46
CA ALA A 210 20.51 0.11 3.99
C ALA A 210 19.53 -1.09 3.98
N TYR A 211 19.63 -1.95 2.96
CA TYR A 211 18.92 -3.23 2.90
C TYR A 211 19.32 -4.14 4.07
N ASP A 212 20.63 -4.32 4.27
CA ASP A 212 21.18 -5.16 5.32
C ASP A 212 20.83 -4.66 6.73
N GLU A 213 20.95 -3.36 6.99
CA GLU A 213 20.54 -2.75 8.26
C GLU A 213 19.04 -2.98 8.53
N SER A 214 18.18 -2.86 7.52
CA SER A 214 16.75 -3.15 7.67
C SER A 214 16.48 -4.63 7.98
N LEU A 215 17.18 -5.58 7.35
CA LEU A 215 17.06 -7.01 7.67
C LEU A 215 17.47 -7.30 9.12
N HIS A 216 18.56 -6.69 9.60
CA HIS A 216 19.03 -6.84 10.98
C HIS A 216 18.07 -6.27 12.03
N ARG A 217 17.23 -5.30 11.65
CA ARG A 217 16.17 -4.76 12.52
C ARG A 217 14.94 -5.66 12.62
N ALA A 218 14.72 -6.55 11.65
CA ALA A 218 13.46 -7.28 11.51
C ALA A 218 13.18 -8.21 12.70
N ARG A 219 14.01 -9.24 12.96
CA ARG A 219 13.76 -10.15 14.10
C ARG A 219 13.72 -9.42 15.44
N PRO A 220 14.69 -8.55 15.82
CA PRO A 220 14.64 -7.87 17.11
C PRO A 220 13.36 -7.06 17.32
N PHE A 221 12.82 -6.46 16.26
CA PHE A 221 11.57 -5.72 16.32
C PHE A 221 10.37 -6.65 16.51
N PHE A 222 10.18 -7.64 15.63
CA PHE A 222 9.01 -8.52 15.70
C PHE A 222 9.04 -9.45 16.91
N ASP A 223 10.21 -9.96 17.32
CA ASP A 223 10.33 -10.81 18.51
C ASP A 223 10.01 -10.02 19.80
N ARG A 224 10.25 -8.70 19.82
CA ARG A 224 9.94 -7.84 20.98
C ARG A 224 8.46 -7.48 21.04
N HIS A 225 7.87 -7.06 19.92
CA HIS A 225 6.53 -6.46 19.89
C HIS A 225 5.43 -7.43 19.48
N PHE A 226 5.80 -8.52 18.81
CA PHE A 226 4.93 -9.61 18.36
C PHE A 226 5.59 -10.97 18.67
N PRO A 227 5.96 -11.23 19.94
CA PRO A 227 6.68 -12.45 20.32
C PRO A 227 5.93 -13.74 19.93
N GLU A 228 4.61 -13.66 19.76
CA GLU A 228 3.76 -14.77 19.32
C GLU A 228 3.97 -15.17 17.84
N HIS A 229 4.62 -14.33 17.02
CA HIS A 229 4.76 -14.56 15.58
C HIS A 229 5.96 -15.47 15.25
N GLY A 230 7.13 -15.21 15.81
CA GLY A 230 8.29 -16.12 15.71
C GLY A 230 8.87 -16.36 14.30
N ALA A 231 8.68 -15.42 13.36
CA ALA A 231 9.16 -15.56 11.99
C ALA A 231 10.70 -15.66 11.89
N ARG A 232 11.19 -16.58 11.06
CA ARG A 232 12.63 -16.81 10.84
C ARG A 232 13.11 -16.46 9.43
N VAL A 233 12.18 -16.18 8.54
CA VAL A 233 12.41 -15.90 7.12
C VAL A 233 11.60 -14.69 6.70
N ALA A 234 12.13 -13.95 5.74
CA ALA A 234 11.40 -12.94 4.99
C ALA A 234 11.07 -13.48 3.61
N TRP A 235 9.82 -13.28 3.18
CA TRP A 235 9.33 -13.65 1.85
C TRP A 235 8.99 -12.41 1.03
N GLY A 236 9.18 -12.50 -0.27
CA GLY A 236 8.89 -11.43 -1.21
C GLY A 236 8.44 -11.99 -2.55
N SER A 237 7.45 -11.32 -3.14
CA SER A 237 7.02 -11.53 -4.51
C SER A 237 7.17 -10.21 -5.24
N SER A 238 8.06 -10.15 -6.23
CA SER A 238 8.39 -8.87 -6.87
C SER A 238 8.92 -9.05 -8.28
N TRP A 239 8.71 -8.03 -9.11
CA TRP A 239 9.34 -7.91 -10.43
C TRP A 239 10.88 -7.79 -10.31
N MET A 240 11.39 -7.27 -9.18
CA MET A 240 12.83 -7.12 -8.97
C MET A 240 13.57 -8.44 -8.70
N LEU A 241 12.82 -9.54 -8.51
CA LEU A 241 13.36 -10.88 -8.32
C LEU A 241 13.39 -11.68 -9.64
N ASP A 242 13.06 -11.06 -10.77
CA ASP A 242 13.12 -11.68 -12.09
C ASP A 242 14.58 -11.80 -12.57
N PRO A 243 15.11 -13.03 -12.76
CA PRO A 243 16.46 -13.23 -13.29
C PRO A 243 16.66 -12.66 -14.69
N GLN A 244 15.61 -12.42 -15.48
CA GLN A 244 15.72 -11.79 -16.80
C GLN A 244 16.33 -10.38 -16.73
N LEU A 245 16.30 -9.73 -15.57
CA LEU A 245 16.96 -8.44 -15.36
C LEU A 245 18.49 -8.51 -15.52
N GLU A 246 19.11 -9.68 -15.32
CA GLU A 246 20.55 -9.89 -15.48
C GLU A 246 21.03 -9.69 -16.93
N GLU A 247 20.14 -9.82 -17.92
CA GLU A 247 20.48 -9.56 -19.32
C GLU A 247 20.70 -8.06 -19.61
N TYR A 248 20.15 -7.17 -18.78
CA TYR A 248 20.07 -5.73 -19.07
C TYR A 248 20.76 -4.85 -18.03
N LEU A 249 20.77 -5.28 -16.77
CA LEU A 249 21.33 -4.52 -15.66
C LEU A 249 22.76 -4.97 -15.39
N THR A 250 23.61 -3.99 -15.13
CA THR A 250 25.04 -4.18 -14.85
C THR A 250 25.29 -4.59 -13.39
N GLU A 251 26.52 -5.04 -13.10
CA GLU A 251 26.95 -5.50 -11.77
C GLU A 251 26.81 -4.44 -10.66
N ASP A 252 26.89 -3.16 -10.99
CA ASP A 252 26.68 -2.04 -10.06
C ASP A 252 25.19 -1.79 -9.73
N SER A 253 24.27 -2.50 -10.39
CA SER A 253 22.84 -2.47 -10.04
C SER A 253 22.62 -3.05 -8.65
N ASN A 254 22.01 -2.24 -7.77
CA ASN A 254 21.62 -2.69 -6.43
C ASN A 254 20.66 -3.89 -6.49
N ILE A 255 19.75 -3.94 -7.48
CA ILE A 255 18.80 -5.05 -7.64
C ILE A 255 19.56 -6.34 -7.91
N ILE A 256 20.52 -6.33 -8.84
CA ILE A 256 21.31 -7.52 -9.19
C ILE A 256 22.15 -7.98 -8.01
N GLN A 257 22.83 -7.07 -7.30
CA GLN A 257 23.62 -7.41 -6.13
C GLN A 257 22.78 -8.04 -5.02
N LEU A 258 21.58 -7.50 -4.75
CA LEU A 258 20.74 -7.96 -3.65
C LEU A 258 19.94 -9.21 -3.99
N ALA A 259 19.48 -9.37 -5.24
CA ALA A 259 18.73 -10.54 -5.68
C ALA A 259 19.53 -11.85 -5.52
N ARG A 260 20.87 -11.78 -5.57
CA ARG A 260 21.78 -12.93 -5.34
C ARG A 260 21.64 -13.59 -3.97
N PHE A 261 21.11 -12.88 -2.97
CA PHE A 261 20.88 -13.45 -1.64
C PHE A 261 19.55 -14.20 -1.53
N TRP A 262 18.66 -14.06 -2.51
CA TRP A 262 17.33 -14.64 -2.49
C TRP A 262 17.34 -16.06 -3.03
N THR A 263 16.61 -16.94 -2.34
CA THR A 263 16.29 -18.27 -2.86
C THR A 263 14.91 -18.21 -3.50
N LEU A 264 14.82 -18.35 -4.83
CA LEU A 264 13.54 -18.45 -5.54
C LEU A 264 12.88 -19.81 -5.25
N THR A 265 11.56 -19.83 -5.18
CA THR A 265 10.78 -21.00 -4.74
C THR A 265 9.63 -21.36 -5.67
N ASP A 266 9.24 -20.44 -6.54
CA ASP A 266 8.31 -20.69 -7.64
C ASP A 266 9.01 -21.38 -8.81
N SER A 267 8.26 -22.16 -9.57
CA SER A 267 8.72 -22.71 -10.84
C SER A 267 9.11 -21.60 -11.80
N ALA A 268 9.99 -21.91 -12.75
CA ALA A 268 10.23 -21.02 -13.87
C ALA A 268 8.90 -20.75 -14.60
N PRO A 269 8.52 -19.48 -14.80
CA PRO A 269 7.28 -19.13 -15.48
C PRO A 269 7.33 -19.51 -16.97
N GLU A 270 6.16 -19.77 -17.54
CA GLU A 270 6.04 -20.01 -18.98
C GLU A 270 6.42 -18.73 -19.76
N PRO A 271 7.24 -18.80 -20.82
CA PRO A 271 7.73 -17.62 -21.53
C PRO A 271 6.64 -16.71 -22.11
N GLY A 272 5.49 -17.29 -22.47
CA GLY A 272 4.33 -16.56 -22.99
C GLY A 272 3.39 -15.99 -21.91
N ASN A 273 3.71 -16.15 -20.62
CA ASN A 273 2.88 -15.64 -19.54
C ASN A 273 3.10 -14.13 -19.32
N ALA A 274 2.09 -13.32 -19.61
CA ALA A 274 2.15 -11.86 -19.53
C ALA A 274 1.72 -11.25 -18.19
N ASP A 275 1.35 -12.06 -17.18
CA ASP A 275 0.78 -11.57 -15.92
C ASP A 275 1.70 -10.56 -15.19
N GLY A 276 3.01 -10.75 -15.28
CA GLY A 276 4.01 -9.92 -14.59
C GLY A 276 4.30 -8.56 -15.25
N ASP A 277 3.92 -8.36 -16.52
CA ASP A 277 4.24 -7.14 -17.27
C ASP A 277 3.63 -5.90 -16.61
N SER A 278 2.37 -6.01 -16.19
CA SER A 278 1.66 -4.92 -15.53
C SER A 278 2.33 -4.45 -14.24
N SER A 279 2.97 -5.37 -13.50
CA SER A 279 3.66 -5.07 -12.25
C SER A 279 4.92 -4.25 -12.48
N ILE A 280 5.81 -4.69 -13.37
CA ILE A 280 7.05 -3.95 -13.65
C ILE A 280 6.74 -2.59 -14.31
N LEU A 281 5.74 -2.52 -15.18
CA LEU A 281 5.28 -1.26 -15.79
C LEU A 281 4.72 -0.29 -14.74
N GLU A 282 3.95 -0.78 -13.77
CA GLU A 282 3.48 0.01 -12.64
C GLU A 282 4.65 0.56 -11.83
N PHE A 283 5.60 -0.25 -11.39
CA PHE A 283 6.66 0.22 -10.49
C PHE A 283 7.74 1.06 -11.16
N VAL A 284 8.05 0.83 -12.45
CA VAL A 284 9.07 1.60 -13.17
C VAL A 284 8.50 2.90 -13.73
N PHE A 285 7.27 2.89 -14.25
CA PHE A 285 6.72 4.04 -15.00
C PHE A 285 5.46 4.65 -14.37
N ARG A 286 4.84 4.01 -13.37
CA ARG A 286 3.44 4.26 -13.01
C ARG A 286 2.54 4.24 -14.24
N TYR A 287 2.70 3.18 -15.03
CA TYR A 287 2.05 3.03 -16.32
C TYR A 287 0.53 3.15 -16.23
N ASN A 288 -0.06 3.90 -17.16
CA ASN A 288 -1.48 4.19 -17.22
C ASN A 288 -2.04 4.02 -18.65
N GLY A 289 -1.45 3.14 -19.45
CA GLY A 289 -1.97 2.76 -20.77
C GLY A 289 -1.47 3.60 -21.95
N GLN A 290 -0.52 4.51 -21.75
CA GLN A 290 0.11 5.27 -22.84
C GLN A 290 0.95 4.37 -23.76
N PRO A 291 1.19 4.74 -25.03
CA PRO A 291 2.08 3.99 -25.92
C PRO A 291 3.49 3.80 -25.31
N LEU A 292 4.08 2.60 -25.48
CA LEU A 292 5.39 2.26 -24.91
C LEU A 292 6.52 3.18 -25.40
N ASP A 293 6.40 3.73 -26.61
CA ASP A 293 7.37 4.65 -27.21
C ASP A 293 7.38 6.05 -26.58
N GLU A 294 6.34 6.39 -25.83
CA GLU A 294 6.24 7.67 -25.11
C GLU A 294 6.82 7.59 -23.69
N LEU A 295 7.13 6.38 -23.21
CA LEU A 295 7.69 6.17 -21.88
C LEU A 295 9.14 6.67 -21.81
N PRO A 296 9.57 7.24 -20.66
CA PRO A 296 10.94 7.74 -20.50
C PRO A 296 11.97 6.62 -20.67
N GLN A 297 13.17 6.97 -21.13
CA GLN A 297 14.27 6.04 -21.44
C GLN A 297 15.60 6.51 -20.83
N ARG A 298 15.55 7.20 -19.68
CA ARG A 298 16.68 7.90 -19.06
C ARG A 298 17.61 6.94 -18.32
N SER A 299 17.06 5.94 -17.64
CA SER A 299 17.80 4.91 -16.91
C SER A 299 17.98 3.62 -17.71
N SER A 300 18.95 2.78 -17.31
CA SER A 300 19.14 1.45 -17.90
C SER A 300 17.90 0.56 -17.72
N LEU A 301 17.28 0.59 -16.54
CA LEU A 301 16.08 -0.19 -16.25
C LEU A 301 14.88 0.22 -17.12
N GLU A 302 14.65 1.53 -17.30
CA GLU A 302 13.60 2.01 -18.19
C GLU A 302 13.81 1.50 -19.63
N ARG A 303 15.05 1.51 -20.13
CA ARG A 303 15.38 0.96 -21.45
C ARG A 303 15.21 -0.55 -21.53
N ALA A 304 15.62 -1.26 -20.47
CA ALA A 304 15.52 -2.71 -20.38
C ALA A 304 14.08 -3.19 -20.53
N VAL A 305 13.16 -2.60 -19.74
CA VAL A 305 11.75 -3.02 -19.72
C VAL A 305 11.12 -2.86 -21.10
N ILE A 306 11.33 -1.71 -21.75
CA ILE A 306 10.76 -1.43 -23.07
C ILE A 306 11.39 -2.29 -24.16
N ALA A 307 12.72 -2.47 -24.15
CA ALA A 307 13.41 -3.31 -25.13
C ALA A 307 12.92 -4.76 -25.06
N HIS A 308 12.78 -5.30 -23.85
CA HIS A 308 12.31 -6.67 -23.61
C HIS A 308 10.87 -6.88 -24.12
N LEU A 309 9.96 -5.96 -23.80
CA LEU A 309 8.57 -6.01 -24.26
C LEU A 309 8.46 -5.86 -25.78
N LYS A 310 9.24 -4.95 -26.40
CA LYS A 310 9.27 -4.77 -27.86
C LYS A 310 9.81 -5.99 -28.60
N ALA A 311 10.66 -6.79 -27.95
CA ALA A 311 11.14 -8.06 -28.50
C ALA A 311 10.09 -9.20 -28.41
N GLY A 312 8.87 -8.91 -27.94
CA GLY A 312 7.81 -9.90 -27.78
C GLY A 312 8.01 -10.84 -26.58
N ARG A 313 8.80 -10.42 -25.58
CA ARG A 313 9.07 -11.18 -24.36
C ARG A 313 8.36 -10.56 -23.16
N HIS A 314 8.13 -11.37 -22.12
CA HIS A 314 7.36 -10.98 -20.94
C HIS A 314 8.20 -10.97 -19.65
N TRP A 315 7.88 -10.04 -18.76
CA TRP A 315 8.45 -9.97 -17.41
C TRP A 315 7.59 -10.75 -16.42
N HIS A 316 8.21 -11.23 -15.35
CA HIS A 316 7.55 -12.08 -14.37
C HIS A 316 7.79 -11.61 -12.94
N MET A 317 6.74 -11.60 -12.13
CA MET A 317 6.92 -11.53 -10.69
C MET A 317 7.44 -12.87 -10.20
N ARG A 318 8.57 -12.87 -9.48
CA ARG A 318 9.15 -14.06 -8.89
C ARG A 318 9.02 -14.05 -7.38
N THR A 319 8.92 -15.24 -6.80
CA THR A 319 8.75 -15.41 -5.34
C THR A 319 9.91 -16.15 -4.72
N GLY A 320 10.49 -15.55 -3.68
CA GLY A 320 11.60 -16.15 -2.95
C GLY A 320 11.63 -15.77 -1.49
N PHE A 321 12.63 -16.27 -0.79
CA PHE A 321 12.90 -15.95 0.60
C PHE A 321 14.37 -15.67 0.89
N VAL A 322 14.59 -14.94 1.98
CA VAL A 322 15.88 -14.82 2.66
C VAL A 322 15.72 -15.20 4.13
N LYS A 323 16.74 -15.80 4.72
CA LYS A 323 16.77 -16.04 6.16
C LYS A 323 17.01 -14.72 6.89
N LEU A 324 16.24 -14.45 7.94
CA LEU A 324 16.46 -13.25 8.75
C LEU A 324 17.70 -13.45 9.66
N PRO A 325 18.64 -12.49 9.68
CA PRO A 325 19.87 -12.56 10.46
C PRO A 325 19.60 -12.67 11.95
#